data_AF-A0A354BF61-F1
#
_entry.id   AF-A0A354BF61-F1
#
_cell.length_a   1.000
_cell.length_b   1.000
_cell.length_c   1.000
_cell.angle_alpha   90.00
_cell.angle_beta   90.00
_cell.angle_gamma   90.00
#
_symmetry.space_group_name_H-M   'P 1'
#
loop_
_entity.id
_entity.type
_entity.pdbx_description
1 polymer ?
#
loop_
_entity_poly.entity_id
_entity_poly.type
_entity_poly.pdbx_seq_one_letter_code
_entity_poly.pdbx_strand_id
1 'polypeptide(L)'
;TIALSIGGADNIPLGNLKPQTLIKLGQEFGLSAEAIAMAADQLEKRRHAAREALMKGRIGSPSLKDEILTHMEKRWNGTFALIGKTLSKKR
;
A
#
# COMPACT_ATOMS: atom_id res chain seq x y z
N THR A 1 12.50 3.39 5.89
CA THR A 1 11.81 4.64 6.22
C THR A 1 11.33 5.29 4.95
N ILE A 2 10.17 5.93 4.93
CA ILE A 2 9.76 6.76 3.79
C ILE A 2 10.52 8.09 3.86
N ALA A 3 11.13 8.48 2.74
CA ALA A 3 11.89 9.73 2.62
C ALA A 3 10.98 10.97 2.47
N LEU A 4 9.74 10.77 2.01
CA LEU A 4 8.74 11.83 1.83
C LEU A 4 8.06 12.18 3.17
N SER A 5 7.93 13.47 3.47
CA SER A 5 7.07 13.97 4.54
C SER A 5 5.60 13.70 4.20
N ILE A 6 4.84 13.15 5.15
CA ILE A 6 3.41 12.94 4.97
C ILE A 6 2.70 13.53 6.18
N GLY A 7 1.92 14.57 5.97
CA GLY A 7 1.17 15.17 7.05
C GLY A 7 1.97 15.86 8.12
N GLY A 8 3.15 16.39 7.78
CA GLY A 8 4.09 17.00 8.71
C GLY A 8 4.88 15.99 9.54
N ALA A 9 4.74 14.69 9.25
CA ALA A 9 5.56 13.64 9.84
C ALA A 9 6.63 13.20 8.84
N ASP A 10 7.89 13.41 9.21
CA ASP A 10 9.05 13.00 8.44
C ASP A 10 9.57 11.64 8.91
N ASN A 11 10.35 10.98 8.05
CA ASN A 11 11.08 9.76 8.39
C ASN A 11 10.20 8.65 8.99
N ILE A 12 8.98 8.48 8.46
CA ILE A 12 8.04 7.47 8.95
C ILE A 12 8.61 6.06 8.67
N PRO A 13 8.83 5.21 9.69
CA PRO A 13 9.24 3.83 9.48
C PRO A 13 8.20 3.12 8.62
N LEU A 14 8.64 2.33 7.63
CA LEU A 14 7.73 1.65 6.72
C LEU A 14 6.72 0.81 7.51
N GLY A 15 7.19 0.06 8.52
CA GLY A 15 6.36 -0.74 9.44
C GLY A 15 5.21 0.03 10.10
N ASN A 16 5.37 1.34 10.32
CA ASN A 16 4.41 2.18 11.03
C ASN A 16 3.40 2.88 10.11
N LEU A 17 3.42 2.60 8.80
CA LEU A 17 2.43 3.13 7.86
C LEU A 17 1.03 2.61 8.17
N LYS A 18 0.20 3.51 8.69
CA LYS A 18 -1.22 3.28 8.94
C LYS A 18 -2.06 3.70 7.73
N PRO A 19 -3.29 3.18 7.58
CA PRO A 19 -4.20 3.59 6.51
C PRO A 19 -4.39 5.11 6.44
N GLN A 20 -4.49 5.77 7.61
CA GLN A 20 -4.64 7.22 7.71
C GLN A 20 -3.45 7.99 7.12
N THR A 21 -2.23 7.47 7.25
CA THR A 21 -1.03 8.09 6.66
C THR A 21 -1.14 8.09 5.13
N LEU A 22 -1.55 6.97 4.53
CA LEU A 22 -1.71 6.88 3.07
C LEU A 22 -2.89 7.69 2.54
N ILE A 23 -3.97 7.79 3.32
CA ILE A 23 -5.09 8.69 2.99
C ILE A 23 -4.61 10.14 2.99
N LYS A 24 -3.87 10.56 4.02
CA LYS A 24 -3.34 11.93 4.11
C LYS A 24 -2.38 12.24 2.97
N LEU A 25 -1.52 11.28 2.60
CA LEU A 25 -0.69 11.37 1.40
C LEU A 25 -1.54 11.66 0.16
N GLY A 26 -2.57 10.86 -0.10
CA GLY A 26 -3.44 11.10 -1.27
C GLY A 26 -4.09 12.48 -1.26
N GLN A 27 -4.54 12.94 -0.10
CA GLN A 27 -5.15 14.25 0.08
C GLN A 27 -4.16 15.40 -0.16
N GLU A 28 -2.91 15.27 0.27
CA GLU A 28 -1.84 16.26 0.02
C GLU A 28 -1.49 16.36 -1.47
N PHE A 29 -1.67 15.28 -2.22
CA PHE A 29 -1.56 15.26 -3.67
C PHE A 29 -2.87 15.65 -4.39
N GLY A 30 -3.88 16.14 -3.67
CA GLY A 30 -5.14 16.62 -4.23
C GLY A 30 -6.12 15.52 -4.67
N LEU A 31 -5.92 14.27 -4.24
CA LEU A 31 -6.84 13.18 -4.57
C LEU A 31 -8.10 13.21 -3.68
N SER A 32 -9.26 12.98 -4.30
CA SER A 32 -10.50 12.80 -3.55
C SER A 32 -10.50 11.47 -2.77
N ALA A 33 -11.38 11.37 -1.78
CA ALA A 33 -11.56 10.12 -1.03
C ALA A 33 -11.92 8.94 -1.96
N GLU A 34 -12.75 9.20 -2.98
CA GLU A 34 -13.14 8.22 -3.98
C GLU A 34 -11.96 7.78 -4.84
N ALA A 35 -11.10 8.71 -5.27
CA ALA A 35 -9.90 8.38 -6.03
C ALA A 35 -8.91 7.55 -5.21
N ILE A 36 -8.74 7.87 -3.92
CA ILE A 36 -7.89 7.10 -3.00
C ILE A 36 -8.46 5.69 -2.79
N ALA A 37 -9.77 5.57 -2.56
CA ALA A 37 -10.44 4.28 -2.40
C ALA A 37 -10.32 3.43 -3.68
N MET A 38 -10.53 4.04 -4.84
CA MET A 38 -10.37 3.39 -6.14
C MET A 38 -8.94 2.90 -6.35
N ALA A 39 -7.93 3.71 -6.02
CA ALA A 39 -6.53 3.31 -6.12
C ALA A 39 -6.20 2.11 -5.20
N ALA A 40 -6.73 2.10 -3.97
CA ALA A 40 -6.55 0.98 -3.04
C ALA A 40 -7.19 -0.32 -3.57
N ASP A 41 -8.41 -0.24 -4.11
CA ASP A 41 -9.11 -1.37 -4.74
C ASP A 41 -8.37 -1.90 -5.98
N GLN A 42 -7.85 -1.00 -6.82
CA GLN A 42 -7.03 -1.39 -7.98
C GLN A 42 -5.74 -2.10 -7.58
N LEU A 43 -5.09 -1.66 -6.49
CA LEU A 43 -3.92 -2.36 -5.95
C LEU A 43 -4.29 -3.77 -5.50
N GLU A 44 -5.43 -3.95 -4.84
CA GLU A 44 -5.90 -5.27 -4.38
C GLU A 44 -6.17 -6.21 -5.56
N LYS A 45 -6.88 -5.74 -6.59
CA LYS A 45 -7.18 -6.52 -7.81
C LYS A 45 -5.92 -6.99 -8.55
N ARG A 46 -4.82 -6.22 -8.46
CA ARG A 46 -3.54 -6.54 -9.11
C ARG A 46 -2.65 -7.49 -8.31
N ARG A 47 -3.05 -7.92 -7.11
CA ARG A 47 -2.24 -8.79 -6.24
C ARG A 47 -1.79 -10.08 -6.93
N HIS A 48 -2.69 -10.76 -7.65
CA HIS A 48 -2.35 -11.99 -8.37
C HIS A 48 -1.32 -11.74 -9.47
N ALA A 49 -1.56 -10.73 -10.31
CA ALA A 49 -0.65 -10.35 -11.39
C ALA A 49 0.74 -9.97 -10.86
N ALA A 50 0.80 -9.25 -9.73
CA ALA A 50 2.06 -8.90 -9.08
C ALA A 50 2.83 -10.13 -8.59
N ARG A 51 2.14 -11.12 -8.02
CA ARG A 51 2.74 -12.40 -7.61
C ARG A 51 3.30 -13.16 -8.80
N GLU A 52 2.54 -13.28 -9.88
CA GLU A 52 3.02 -13.97 -11.09
C GLU A 52 4.22 -13.25 -11.70
N ALA A 53 4.20 -11.92 -11.76
CA ALA A 53 5.31 -11.13 -12.28
C ALA A 53 6.59 -11.35 -11.47
N LEU A 54 6.49 -11.40 -10.14
CA LEU A 54 7.64 -11.66 -9.27
C LEU A 54 8.20 -13.07 -9.49
N MET A 55 7.34 -14.08 -9.59
CA MET A 55 7.77 -15.46 -9.80
C MET A 55 8.42 -15.66 -11.18
N LYS A 56 7.87 -15.04 -12.23
CA LYS A 56 8.42 -15.07 -13.60
C LYS A 56 9.72 -14.26 -13.77
N GLY A 57 10.04 -13.37 -12.82
CA GLY A 57 11.24 -12.55 -12.87
C GLY A 57 12.52 -13.40 -12.88
N ARG A 58 13.51 -13.02 -13.70
CA ARG A 58 14.80 -13.74 -13.80
C ARG A 58 15.78 -13.42 -12.66
N ILE A 59 15.48 -12.39 -11.87
CA ILE A 59 16.36 -11.83 -10.85
C ILE A 59 15.82 -12.18 -9.46
N GLY A 60 16.75 -12.41 -8.52
CA GLY A 60 16.46 -12.68 -7.12
C GLY A 60 16.36 -14.18 -6.81
N SER A 61 16.84 -14.56 -5.64
CA SER A 61 16.70 -15.93 -5.14
C SER A 61 15.21 -16.24 -4.86
N PRO A 62 14.83 -17.53 -4.85
CA PRO A 62 13.49 -17.93 -4.40
C PRO A 62 13.15 -17.38 -3.01
N SER A 63 14.08 -17.42 -2.06
CA SER A 63 13.89 -16.88 -0.70
C SER A 63 13.56 -15.39 -0.69
N LEU A 64 14.27 -14.59 -1.48
CA LEU A 64 14.01 -13.16 -1.58
C LEU A 64 12.62 -12.88 -2.17
N LYS A 65 12.21 -13.65 -3.18
CA LYS A 65 10.88 -13.52 -3.78
C LYS A 65 9.77 -13.85 -2.77
N ASP A 66 9.96 -14.90 -1.98
CA ASP A 66 9.00 -15.30 -0.93
C ASP A 66 8.91 -14.24 0.18
N GLU A 67 10.02 -13.63 0.58
CA GLU A 67 10.02 -12.52 1.54
C GLU A 67 9.28 -11.30 1.01
N ILE A 68 9.53 -10.93 -0.25
CA ILE A 68 8.82 -9.82 -0.91
C ILE A 68 7.33 -10.11 -0.94
N LEU A 69 6.91 -11.32 -1.34
CA LEU A 69 5.50 -11.73 -1.34
C LEU A 69 4.89 -11.63 0.05
N THR A 70 5.58 -12.12 1.08
CA THR A 70 5.12 -12.07 2.47
C THR A 70 4.89 -10.62 2.92
N HIS A 71 5.83 -9.71 2.64
CA HIS A 71 5.68 -8.31 2.99
C HIS A 71 4.55 -7.62 2.22
N MET A 72 4.43 -7.95 0.93
CA MET A 72 3.35 -7.51 0.07
C MET A 72 1.98 -7.94 0.60
N GLU A 73 1.79 -9.23 0.89
CA GLU A 73 0.54 -9.77 1.43
C GLU A 73 0.15 -9.12 2.76
N LYS A 74 1.12 -8.91 3.66
CA LYS A 74 0.89 -8.17 4.91
C LYS A 74 0.36 -6.75 4.67
N ARG A 75 0.83 -6.06 3.63
CA ARG A 75 0.37 -4.70 3.28
C ARG A 75 -1.02 -4.68 2.66
N TRP A 76 -1.30 -5.63 1.78
CA TRP A 76 -2.62 -5.79 1.18
C TRP A 76 -3.68 -6.11 2.23
N ASN A 77 -3.46 -7.16 3.02
CA ASN A 77 -4.43 -7.62 4.02
C ASN A 77 -4.55 -6.66 5.22
N GLY A 78 -3.53 -5.83 5.46
CA GLY A 78 -3.51 -4.80 6.49
C GLY A 78 -3.87 -3.43 5.94
N THR A 79 -2.85 -2.64 5.63
CA THR A 79 -2.99 -1.20 5.36
C THR A 79 -3.98 -0.90 4.23
N PHE A 80 -3.91 -1.59 3.08
CA PHE A 80 -4.75 -1.26 1.92
C PHE A 80 -6.21 -1.67 2.09
N ALA A 81 -6.48 -2.90 2.56
CA ALA A 81 -7.84 -3.37 2.85
C ALA A 81 -8.58 -2.46 3.85
N LEU A 82 -7.85 -1.80 4.76
CA LEU A 82 -8.42 -0.88 5.74
C LEU A 82 -8.67 0.53 5.20
N ILE A 83 -8.06 0.95 4.09
CA ILE A 83 -8.28 2.30 3.51
C ILE A 83 -9.73 2.46 3.09
N GLY A 84 -10.28 1.52 2.32
CA GLY A 84 -11.68 1.57 1.88
C GLY A 84 -12.65 1.66 3.07
N LYS A 85 -12.47 0.81 4.08
CA LYS A 85 -13.26 0.84 5.32
C LYS A 85 -13.14 2.17 6.07
N THR A 86 -11.94 2.75 6.12
CA THR A 86 -11.67 4.01 6.82
C THR A 86 -12.34 5.19 6.13
N LEU A 87 -12.38 5.18 4.80
CA LEU A 87 -13.00 6.23 4.00
C LEU A 87 -14.53 6.13 4.02
N SER A 88 -15.11 4.93 3.96
CA SER A 88 -16.56 4.73 4.03
C SER A 88 -17.16 5.12 5.38
N LYS A 89 -16.41 5.02 6.49
CA LYS A 89 -16.86 5.44 7.83
C LYS A 89 -16.87 6.96 8.04
N LYS A 90 -16.23 7.73 7.15
CA LYS A 90 -16.15 9.20 7.22
C LYS A 90 -17.22 9.88 6.35
N ARG A 91 -18.02 9.12 5.62
CA ARG A 91 -19.19 9.61 4.89
C ARG A 91 -20.41 9.67 5.79
#